data_AF-A0A822CC44-F1
#
_entry.id   AF-A0A822CC44-F1
#
_cell.length_a   1.000
_cell.length_b   1.000
_cell.length_c   1.000
_cell.angle_alpha   90.00
_cell.angle_beta   90.00
_cell.angle_gamma   90.00
#
_symmetry.space_group_name_H-M   'P 1'
#
loop_
_entity.id
_entity.type
_entity.pdbx_description
1 polymer ?
#
loop_
_entity_poly.entity_id
_entity_poly.type
_entity_poly.pdbx_seq_one_letter_code
_entity_poly.pdbx_strand_id
1 'polypeptide(L)'
;LHNKYTAFPIMRFYYQPMENTSYREYLKLNDDQHGILVTSVEKACVLSKILQQDDVITAIDNVPIADDGTIYFRRGERLNFKYLEKLKFVDDTVTFTIIRQ
;
A
#
# COMPACT_ATOMS: atom_id res chain seq x y z
N LEU A 1 -5.12 24.48 9.50
CA LEU A 1 -4.08 24.69 8.46
C LEU A 1 -4.60 25.14 7.08
N HIS A 2 -5.91 25.17 6.76
CA HIS A 2 -6.38 25.80 5.50
C HIS A 2 -7.63 26.69 5.62
N ASN A 3 -8.19 26.88 6.83
CA ASN A 3 -9.47 27.58 7.08
C ASN A 3 -10.64 27.14 6.17
N LYS A 4 -10.54 25.94 5.58
CA LYS A 4 -11.53 25.31 4.73
C LYS A 4 -11.39 23.79 4.80
N TYR A 5 -12.45 23.08 4.47
CA TYR A 5 -12.44 21.63 4.34
C TYR A 5 -11.63 21.21 3.10
N THR A 6 -10.70 20.26 3.27
CA THR A 6 -9.81 19.78 2.20
C THR A 6 -10.08 18.33 1.77
N ALA A 7 -11.14 17.70 2.29
CA ALA A 7 -11.43 16.27 2.10
C ALA A 7 -10.32 15.33 2.64
N PHE A 8 -10.46 14.04 2.33
CA PHE A 8 -9.52 12.99 2.73
C PHE A 8 -8.60 12.65 1.55
N PRO A 9 -7.28 12.50 1.78
CA PRO A 9 -6.37 12.04 0.74
C PRO A 9 -6.67 10.58 0.38
N ILE A 10 -6.39 10.21 -0.87
CA ILE A 10 -6.58 8.85 -1.39
C ILE A 10 -5.33 8.48 -2.19
N MET A 11 -4.78 7.28 -1.96
CA MET A 11 -3.69 6.73 -2.74
C MET A 11 -4.28 6.06 -4.00
N ARG A 12 -3.97 6.60 -5.18
CA ARG A 12 -4.57 6.20 -6.46
C ARG A 12 -3.74 5.14 -7.19
N PHE A 13 -3.81 3.92 -6.69
CA PHE A 13 -3.31 2.72 -7.36
C PHE A 13 -4.28 1.55 -7.16
N TYR A 14 -4.20 0.58 -8.06
CA TYR A 14 -4.90 -0.70 -7.96
C TYR A 14 -3.92 -1.76 -7.48
N TYR A 15 -4.43 -2.71 -6.72
CA TYR A 15 -3.61 -3.77 -6.13
C TYR A 15 -4.32 -5.11 -6.18
N GLN A 16 -3.54 -6.17 -6.00
CA GLN A 16 -3.98 -7.53 -5.84
C GLN A 16 -3.40 -8.13 -4.54
N PRO A 17 -4.21 -8.82 -3.73
CA PRO A 17 -3.72 -9.64 -2.62
C PRO A 17 -2.76 -10.74 -3.07
N MET A 18 -1.77 -11.05 -2.25
CA MET A 18 -0.67 -11.99 -2.53
C MET A 18 -0.72 -13.27 -1.67
N GLU A 19 -1.92 -13.81 -1.44
CA GLU A 19 -2.13 -15.03 -0.64
C GLU A 19 -1.70 -16.32 -1.37
N ASN A 20 -1.60 -16.29 -2.71
CA ASN A 20 -1.24 -17.46 -3.50
C ASN A 20 0.28 -17.72 -3.45
N THR A 21 0.68 -18.83 -2.83
CA THR A 21 2.09 -19.23 -2.68
C THR A 21 2.84 -19.34 -4.01
N SER A 22 2.27 -20.00 -5.01
CA SER A 22 2.92 -20.18 -6.32
C SER A 22 3.18 -18.85 -7.03
N TYR A 23 2.30 -17.86 -6.85
CA TYR A 23 2.49 -16.54 -7.44
C TYR A 23 3.58 -15.74 -6.72
N ARG A 24 3.68 -15.88 -5.39
CA ARG A 24 4.80 -15.32 -4.60
C ARG A 24 6.15 -15.91 -5.03
N GLU A 25 6.20 -17.24 -5.22
CA GLU A 25 7.38 -17.95 -5.70
C GLU A 25 7.80 -17.47 -7.10
N TYR A 26 6.82 -17.28 -8.00
CA TYR A 26 7.06 -16.74 -9.34
C TYR A 26 7.71 -15.35 -9.29
N LEU A 27 7.27 -14.48 -8.36
CA LEU A 27 7.87 -13.17 -8.12
C LEU A 27 9.18 -13.22 -7.31
N LYS A 28 9.61 -14.41 -6.88
CA LYS A 28 10.80 -14.66 -6.05
C LYS A 28 10.76 -13.92 -4.71
N LEU A 29 9.57 -13.83 -4.12
CA LEU A 29 9.42 -13.28 -2.77
C LEU A 29 9.88 -14.32 -1.74
N ASN A 30 10.65 -13.87 -0.75
CA ASN A 30 11.02 -14.68 0.39
C ASN A 30 9.80 -14.91 1.30
N ASP A 31 9.89 -15.93 2.17
CA ASP A 31 8.82 -16.27 3.12
C ASP A 31 8.49 -15.15 4.12
N ASP A 32 9.44 -14.26 4.39
CA ASP A 32 9.29 -13.10 5.28
C ASP A 32 8.80 -11.82 4.56
N GLN A 33 8.68 -11.87 3.23
CA GLN A 33 8.26 -10.73 2.41
C GLN A 33 6.76 -10.78 2.16
N HIS A 34 5.99 -10.11 3.01
CA HIS A 34 4.54 -9.98 2.86
C HIS A 34 4.15 -8.63 2.28
N GLY A 35 3.03 -8.59 1.57
CA GLY A 35 2.54 -7.35 0.98
C GLY A 35 1.49 -7.54 -0.12
N ILE A 36 1.23 -6.46 -0.84
CA ILE A 36 0.28 -6.44 -1.95
C ILE A 36 0.98 -6.09 -3.26
N LEU A 37 0.52 -6.67 -4.37
CA LEU A 37 1.06 -6.37 -5.69
C LEU A 37 0.34 -5.16 -6.30
N VAL A 38 1.08 -4.20 -6.82
CA VAL A 38 0.55 -3.09 -7.61
C VAL A 38 0.21 -3.57 -9.01
N THR A 39 -1.07 -3.55 -9.37
CA THR A 39 -1.53 -3.98 -10.70
C THR A 39 -1.60 -2.82 -11.69
N SER A 40 -1.86 -1.61 -11.22
CA SER A 40 -1.75 -0.39 -12.03
C SER A 40 -1.76 0.87 -11.16
N VAL A 41 -1.21 1.96 -11.70
CA VAL A 41 -1.18 3.27 -11.03
C VAL A 41 -1.85 4.31 -11.91
N GLU A 42 -2.66 5.18 -11.30
CA GLU A 42 -3.35 6.22 -12.05
C GLU A 42 -2.35 7.25 -12.60
N LYS A 43 -2.28 7.39 -13.93
CA LYS A 43 -1.28 8.22 -14.62
C LYS A 43 -1.30 9.71 -14.24
N ALA A 44 -2.46 10.22 -13.85
CA ALA A 44 -2.62 11.62 -13.45
C ALA A 44 -2.12 11.90 -12.02
N CYS A 45 -1.85 10.86 -11.23
CA CYS A 45 -1.43 10.98 -9.83
C CYS A 45 0.10 11.04 -9.72
N VAL A 46 0.60 11.76 -8.70
CA VAL A 46 2.03 11.82 -8.35
C VAL A 46 2.62 10.42 -8.08
N LEU A 47 1.80 9.47 -7.59
CA LEU A 47 2.22 8.09 -7.36
C LEU A 47 2.73 7.40 -8.61
N SER A 48 2.28 7.78 -9.81
CA SER A 48 2.76 7.20 -11.08
C SER A 48 4.25 7.45 -11.36
N LYS A 49 4.88 8.38 -10.62
CA LYS A 49 6.32 8.64 -10.67
C LYS A 49 7.13 7.82 -9.66
N ILE A 50 6.45 7.16 -8.72
CA ILE A 50 7.06 6.46 -7.58
C ILE A 50 6.79 4.96 -7.69
N LEU A 51 5.51 4.60 -7.82
CA LEU A 51 5.03 3.23 -7.97
C LEU A 51 4.85 2.88 -9.45
N GLN A 52 5.07 1.61 -9.75
CA GLN A 52 4.83 1.03 -11.06
C GLN A 52 4.10 -0.31 -10.92
N GLN A 53 3.58 -0.80 -12.05
CA GLN A 53 3.05 -2.16 -12.11
C GLN A 53 4.12 -3.17 -11.68
N ASP A 54 3.69 -4.22 -11.00
CA ASP A 54 4.50 -5.32 -10.47
C ASP A 54 5.38 -4.99 -9.25
N ASP A 55 5.26 -3.77 -8.71
CA ASP A 55 5.80 -3.47 -7.38
C ASP A 55 5.05 -4.25 -6.30
N VAL A 56 5.77 -4.79 -5.32
CA VAL A 56 5.17 -5.35 -4.10
C VAL A 56 5.33 -4.34 -2.97
N ILE A 57 4.22 -3.77 -2.49
CA ILE A 57 4.21 -2.87 -1.33
C ILE A 57 4.18 -3.71 -0.07
N THR A 58 5.23 -3.62 0.74
CA THR A 58 5.40 -4.38 2.00
C THR A 58 5.07 -3.55 3.23
N ALA A 59 5.19 -2.22 3.15
CA ALA A 59 4.78 -1.31 4.21
C ALA A 59 4.37 0.07 3.68
N ILE A 60 3.49 0.73 4.42
CA ILE A 60 3.13 2.14 4.24
C ILE A 60 3.37 2.88 5.55
N ASP A 61 4.17 3.93 5.55
CA ASP A 61 4.58 4.67 6.75
C ASP A 61 5.13 3.77 7.86
N ASN A 62 5.97 2.81 7.46
CA ASN A 62 6.54 1.77 8.32
C ASN A 62 5.50 0.84 8.97
N VAL A 63 4.23 0.89 8.56
CA VAL A 63 3.20 -0.07 8.96
C VAL A 63 3.22 -1.25 7.98
N PRO A 64 3.58 -2.47 8.42
CA PRO A 64 3.63 -3.63 7.55
C PRO A 64 2.25 -4.01 7.01
N ILE A 65 2.21 -4.38 5.73
CA ILE A 65 1.01 -4.84 5.03
C ILE A 65 1.10 -6.35 4.85
N ALA A 66 0.05 -7.07 5.23
CA ALA A 66 -0.05 -8.50 4.97
C ALA A 66 -0.57 -8.80 3.56
N ASP A 67 -0.49 -10.07 3.19
CA ASP A 67 -0.80 -10.56 1.85
C ASP A 67 -2.27 -10.35 1.44
N ASP A 68 -3.17 -10.29 2.40
CA ASP A 68 -4.60 -9.99 2.21
C ASP A 68 -4.90 -8.47 2.09
N GLY A 69 -3.87 -7.62 2.19
CA GLY A 69 -3.99 -6.16 2.19
C GLY A 69 -4.44 -5.58 3.54
N THR A 70 -4.29 -6.32 4.63
CA THR A 70 -4.60 -5.83 5.98
C THR A 70 -3.36 -5.39 6.75
N ILE A 71 -3.56 -4.50 7.71
CA ILE A 71 -2.59 -4.05 8.69
C ILE A 71 -3.03 -4.46 10.09
N TYR A 72 -2.07 -4.61 11.01
CA TYR A 72 -2.38 -4.74 12.42
C TYR A 72 -2.99 -3.43 12.93
N PHE A 73 -4.15 -3.50 13.60
CA PHE A 73 -4.80 -2.33 14.17
C PHE A 73 -4.72 -2.35 15.70
N ARG A 74 -5.32 -3.36 16.31
CA ARG A 74 -5.31 -3.56 17.78
C ARG A 74 -5.52 -5.03 18.10
N ARG A 75 -5.56 -5.37 19.39
CA ARG A 75 -5.61 -6.74 19.90
C ARG A 75 -6.68 -7.58 19.18
N GLY A 76 -6.21 -8.53 18.36
CA GLY A 76 -7.07 -9.47 17.62
C GLY A 76 -7.79 -8.88 16.41
N GLU A 77 -7.54 -7.62 16.05
CA GLU A 77 -8.23 -6.94 14.96
C GLU A 77 -7.25 -6.41 13.91
N ARG A 78 -7.61 -6.66 12.66
CA ARG A 78 -6.89 -6.19 11.47
C ARG A 78 -7.82 -5.32 10.64
N LEU A 79 -7.28 -4.30 9.98
CA LEU A 79 -8.03 -3.42 9.10
C LEU A 79 -7.41 -3.43 7.71
N ASN A 80 -8.19 -3.13 6.67
CA ASN A 80 -7.63 -2.87 5.35
C ASN A 80 -6.66 -1.68 5.42
N PHE A 81 -5.52 -1.75 4.70
CA PHE A 81 -4.48 -0.71 4.74
C PHE A 81 -5.01 0.68 4.35
N LYS A 82 -6.11 0.80 3.59
CA LYS A 82 -6.76 2.09 3.28
C LYS A 82 -7.21 2.85 4.52
N TYR A 83 -7.27 2.21 5.69
CA TYR A 83 -7.43 2.93 6.95
C TYR A 83 -6.33 3.99 7.17
N LEU A 84 -5.10 3.74 6.70
CA LEU A 84 -3.99 4.69 6.80
C LEU A 84 -4.27 6.01 6.07
N GLU A 85 -5.04 5.98 4.97
CA GLU A 85 -5.47 7.19 4.24
C GLU A 85 -6.30 8.12 5.14
N LYS A 86 -7.12 7.53 6.02
CA LYS A 86 -7.99 8.28 6.95
C LYS A 86 -7.20 8.95 8.07
N LEU A 87 -5.95 8.56 8.29
CA LEU A 87 -5.06 9.14 9.30
C LEU A 87 -4.26 10.31 8.76
N LYS A 88 -4.37 10.61 7.46
CA LYS A 88 -3.59 11.64 6.76
C LYS A 88 -4.44 12.84 6.39
N PHE A 89 -3.77 13.97 6.24
CA PHE A 89 -4.32 15.19 5.66
C PHE A 89 -3.80 15.39 4.24
N VAL A 90 -4.50 16.24 3.47
CA VAL A 90 -4.00 16.68 2.17
C VAL A 90 -2.64 17.36 2.38
N ASP A 91 -1.71 17.12 1.45
CA ASP A 91 -0.32 17.56 1.48
C ASP A 91 0.60 16.84 2.49
N ASP A 92 0.07 15.88 3.27
CA ASP A 92 0.93 14.97 4.02
C ASP A 92 1.74 14.08 3.09
N THR A 93 2.96 13.76 3.52
CA THR A 93 3.80 12.77 2.86
C THR A 93 3.46 11.37 3.35
N VAL A 94 3.52 10.41 2.44
CA VAL A 94 3.43 8.97 2.69
C VAL A 94 4.68 8.30 2.16
N THR A 95 5.18 7.31 2.90
CA THR A 95 6.34 6.51 2.51
C THR A 95 5.90 5.09 2.18
N PHE A 96 6.44 4.54 1.10
CA PHE A 96 6.21 3.17 0.69
C PHE A 96 7.50 2.39 0.80
N THR A 97 7.46 1.23 1.46
CA THR A 97 8.50 0.22 1.34
C THR A 97 8.06 -0.75 0.26
N ILE A 98 8.88 -0.90 -0.78
CA ILE A 98 8.57 -1.72 -1.95
C ILE A 98 9.68 -2.73 -2.26
N ILE A 99 9.29 -3.83 -2.88
CA ILE A 99 10.18 -4.76 -3.57
C ILE A 99 9.93 -4.58 -5.07
N ARG A 100 11.02 -4.35 -5.82
CA ARG A 100 11.04 -4.17 -7.27
C ARG A 100 12.26 -4.91 -7.83
N GLN A 101 12.06 -5.63 -8.94
CA GLN A 101 13.15 -6.26 -9.70
C GLN A 101 13.81 -5.27 -10.67
#